data_AF-A0A1E2SKN4-F1
#
_entry.id   AF-A0A1E2SKN4-F1
#
_cell.length_a   1.000
_cell.length_b   1.000
_cell.length_c   1.000
_cell.angle_alpha   90.00
_cell.angle_beta   90.00
_cell.angle_gamma   90.00
#
_symmetry.space_group_name_H-M   'P 1'
#
loop_
_entity.id
_entity.type
_entity.pdbx_description
1 polymer ?
#
loop_
_entity_poly.entity_id
_entity_poly.type
_entity_poly.pdbx_seq_one_letter_code
_entity_poly.pdbx_strand_id
1 'polypeptide(L)' 'MDSAPIDLNTATAEQLETLPRIGPVLARRILDWLTANGRFAAVTDLMEVTGIGQKVFDGLRDRVRV' A
#
# COMPACT_ATOMS: atom_id res chain seq x y z
N MET A 1 13.98 16.08 -1.50
CA MET A 1 14.23 14.91 -2.36
C MET A 1 13.07 13.96 -2.09
N ASP A 2 11.93 14.23 -2.71
CA ASP A 2 10.73 13.42 -2.51
C ASP A 2 11.02 12.00 -3.03
N SER A 3 11.00 11.01 -2.14
CA SER A 3 11.14 9.61 -2.52
C SER A 3 10.08 9.28 -3.57
N ALA A 4 10.51 8.63 -4.65
CA ALA A 4 9.61 8.24 -5.73
C ALA A 4 8.43 7.41 -5.18
N PRO A 5 7.21 7.55 -5.74
CA PRO A 5 6.06 6.78 -5.31
C PRO A 5 6.32 5.27 -5.39
N ILE A 6 5.93 4.56 -4.35
CA ILE A 6 6.07 3.11 -4.26
C ILE A 6 4.98 2.45 -5.11
N ASP A 7 5.39 1.53 -5.97
CA ASP A 7 4.51 0.80 -6.87
C ASP A 7 3.86 -0.38 -6.14
N LEU A 8 2.56 -0.33 -5.91
CA LEU A 8 1.81 -1.31 -5.11
C LEU A 8 1.83 -2.72 -5.71
N ASN A 9 2.01 -2.83 -7.03
CA ASN A 9 2.01 -4.10 -7.75
C ASN A 9 3.37 -4.80 -7.74
N THR A 10 4.43 -4.09 -7.35
CA THR A 10 5.82 -4.60 -7.36
C THR A 10 6.58 -4.36 -6.05
N ALA A 11 6.00 -3.62 -5.10
CA ALA A 11 6.61 -3.30 -3.83
C ALA A 11 6.86 -4.54 -2.97
N THR A 12 8.00 -4.55 -2.27
CA THR A 12 8.29 -5.52 -1.22
C THR A 12 7.66 -5.08 0.10
N ALA A 13 7.55 -6.02 1.06
CA ALA A 13 7.09 -5.70 2.42
C ALA A 13 7.93 -4.57 3.04
N GLU A 14 9.25 -4.63 2.90
CA GLU A 14 10.18 -3.62 3.42
C GLU A 14 9.94 -2.23 2.79
N GLN A 15 9.66 -2.17 1.49
CA GLN A 15 9.32 -0.90 0.83
C GLN A 15 7.99 -0.35 1.37
N LEU A 16 6.96 -1.19 1.50
CA LEU A 16 5.68 -0.79 2.05
C LEU A 16 5.81 -0.31 3.50
N GLU A 17 6.68 -0.91 4.31
CA GLU A 17 6.97 -0.49 5.68
C GLU A 17 7.65 0.88 5.80
N THR A 18 8.24 1.39 4.72
CA THR A 18 8.75 2.79 4.69
C THR A 18 7.63 3.82 4.62
N LEU A 19 6.40 3.39 4.29
CA LEU A 19 5.26 4.28 4.18
C LEU A 19 4.74 4.68 5.57
N PRO A 20 4.32 5.95 5.75
CA PRO A 20 3.79 6.39 7.02
C PRO A 20 2.56 5.57 7.40
N ARG A 21 2.49 5.15 8.67
CA ARG A 21 1.38 4.34 9.23
C ARG A 21 1.32 2.89 8.73
N ILE A 22 2.22 2.46 7.85
CA ILE A 22 2.33 1.06 7.43
C ILE A 22 3.43 0.39 8.25
N GLY A 23 3.02 -0.51 9.13
CA GLY A 23 3.93 -1.45 9.79
C GLY A 23 3.91 -2.82 9.11
N PRO A 24 4.71 -3.79 9.60
CA PRO A 24 4.85 -5.12 9.00
C PRO A 24 3.51 -5.85 8.83
N VAL A 25 2.57 -5.64 9.75
CA VAL A 25 1.21 -6.23 9.66
C VAL A 25 0.44 -5.70 8.47
N LEU A 26 0.45 -4.38 8.23
CA LEU A 26 -0.27 -3.79 7.11
C LEU A 26 0.44 -4.06 5.78
N ALA A 27 1.77 -3.98 5.75
CA ALA A 27 2.55 -4.35 4.58
C ALA A 27 2.24 -5.78 4.14
N ARG A 28 2.19 -6.72 5.09
CA ARG A 28 1.80 -8.10 4.80
C ARG A 28 0.38 -8.20 4.24
N ARG A 29 -0.59 -7.49 4.81
CA ARG A 29 -1.98 -7.50 4.31
C ARG A 29 -2.12 -6.94 2.90
N ILE A 30 -1.32 -5.94 2.53
CA ILE A 30 -1.30 -5.41 1.15
C ILE A 30 -0.82 -6.50 0.18
N LEU A 31 0.25 -7.23 0.52
CA LEU A 31 0.76 -8.33 -0.30
C LEU A 31 -0.20 -9.54 -0.33
N ASP A 32 -0.84 -9.85 0.79
CA ASP A 32 -1.84 -10.91 0.87
C ASP A 32 -3.06 -10.54 0.00
N TRP A 33 -3.49 -9.26 0.02
CA TRP A 33 -4.56 -8.76 -0.84
C TRP A 33 -4.18 -8.86 -2.32
N LEU A 34 -2.95 -8.49 -2.70
CA LEU A 34 -2.41 -8.61 -4.06
C LEU A 34 -2.40 -10.08 -4.53
N THR A 35 -2.07 -11.01 -3.64
CA THR A 35 -2.07 -12.45 -3.93
C THR A 35 -3.49 -13.01 -4.08
N ALA A 36 -4.43 -12.54 -3.26
CA ALA A 36 -5.80 -13.02 -3.25
C ALA A 36 -6.69 -12.42 -4.36
N ASN A 37 -6.51 -11.14 -4.66
CA ASN A 37 -7.36 -10.38 -5.60
C ASN A 37 -6.67 -10.13 -6.95
N GLY A 38 -5.35 -10.30 -7.03
CA GLY A 38 -4.55 -9.88 -8.16
C GLY A 38 -4.11 -8.43 -8.03
N ARG A 39 -3.70 -7.83 -9.16
CA ARG A 39 -3.10 -6.50 -9.22
C ARG A 39 -4.07 -5.40 -8.74
N PHE A 40 -3.52 -4.41 -8.05
CA PHE A 40 -4.20 -3.15 -7.78
C PHE A 40 -4.46 -2.43 -9.12
N ALA A 41 -5.72 -2.10 -9.40
CA ALA A 41 -6.12 -1.37 -10.60
C ALA A 41 -6.06 0.15 -10.37
N ALA A 42 -6.26 0.59 -9.13
CA ALA A 42 -6.13 1.97 -8.71
C ALA A 42 -5.54 2.06 -7.30
N VAL A 43 -4.94 3.21 -6.97
CA VAL A 43 -4.42 3.47 -5.61
C VAL A 43 -5.53 3.34 -4.55
N THR A 44 -6.77 3.68 -4.89
CA THR A 44 -7.96 3.58 -4.02
C THR A 44 -8.27 2.16 -3.57
N ASP A 45 -7.84 1.14 -4.32
CA ASP A 45 -8.05 -0.28 -3.98
C ASP A 45 -7.33 -0.66 -2.68
N LEU A 46 -6.35 0.15 -2.22
CA LEU A 46 -5.79 0.01 -0.87
C LEU A 46 -6.85 0.08 0.24
N MET A 47 -7.98 0.76 0.01
CA MET A 47 -9.07 0.82 0.99
C MET A 47 -9.80 -0.52 1.17
N GLU A 48 -9.67 -1.45 0.22
CA GLU A 48 -10.18 -2.82 0.33
C GLU A 48 -9.28 -3.70 1.23
N VAL A 49 -8.08 -3.24 1.55
CA VAL A 49 -7.16 -3.95 2.45
C VAL A 49 -7.58 -3.75 3.90
N THR A 50 -7.91 -4.85 4.58
CA THR A 50 -8.31 -4.84 5.99
C THR A 50 -7.32 -4.07 6.87
N GLY A 51 -7.79 -3.00 7.53
CA GLY A 51 -6.98 -2.15 8.40
C GLY A 51 -6.44 -0.88 7.73
N ILE A 52 -6.63 -0.71 6.42
CA ILE A 52 -6.42 0.56 5.71
C ILE A 52 -7.76 1.29 5.64
N GLY A 53 -7.99 2.19 6.60
CA GLY A 53 -9.11 3.13 6.55
C GLY A 53 -8.73 4.46 5.88
N GLN A 54 -9.69 5.36 5.72
CA GLN A 54 -9.51 6.68 5.09
C GLN A 54 -8.27 7.44 5.62
N LYS A 55 -8.07 7.47 6.95
CA LYS A 55 -6.92 8.16 7.56
C LYS A 55 -5.56 7.59 7.16
N VAL A 56 -5.50 6.26 6.98
CA VAL A 56 -4.26 5.61 6.53
C VAL A 56 -4.09 5.91 5.05
N PHE A 57 -5.13 5.66 4.24
CA PHE A 57 -5.14 5.92 2.81
C PHE A 57 -4.71 7.35 2.43
N ASP A 58 -5.24 8.37 3.11
CA ASP A 58 -4.89 9.77 2.83
C ASP A 58 -3.41 10.09 3.06
N GLY A 59 -2.74 9.37 3.97
CA GLY A 59 -1.29 9.48 4.19
C GLY A 59 -0.45 8.74 3.14
N LEU A 60 -1.07 7.85 2.36
CA LEU A 60 -0.40 6.98 1.40
C LEU A 60 -0.61 7.41 -0.04
N ARG A 61 -1.78 7.96 -0.39
CA ARG A 61 -2.20 8.21 -1.78
C ARG A 61 -1.20 9.00 -2.63
N ASP A 62 -0.45 9.91 -2.02
CA ASP A 62 0.56 10.74 -2.72
C ASP A 62 1.97 10.09 -2.73
N ARG A 63 2.13 8.94 -2.06
CA ARG A 63 3.39 8.20 -1.91
C ARG A 63 3.38 6.85 -2.62
N VAL A 64 2.26 6.48 -3.25
CA VAL A 64 2.08 5.18 -3.90
C VAL A 64 1.52 5.35 -5.30
N ARG A 65 1.74 4.35 -6.15
CA ARG A 65 1.20 4.25 -7.51
C ARG A 65 0.84 2.79 -7.83
N VAL A 66 0.11 2.57 -8.92
CA VAL A 66 -0.20 1.23 -9.46
C VAL A 66 0.51 0.97 -10.79
#